data_AF-A0A1E3FKE8-F1
#
_entry.id   AF-A0A1E3FKE8-F1
#
_cell.length_a   1.000
_cell.length_b   1.000
_cell.length_c   1.000
_cell.angle_alpha   90.00
_cell.angle_beta   90.00
_cell.angle_gamma   90.00
#
_symmetry.space_group_name_H-M   'P 1'
#
loop_
_entity.id
_entity.type
_entity.pdbx_description
1 polymer ?
#
loop_
_entity_poly.entity_id
_entity_poly.type
_entity_poly.pdbx_seq_one_letter_code
_entity_poly.pdbx_strand_id
1 'polypeptide(L)'
;MVGSESADYFMLRLGTPHPTWALTDDSNMIGIGNRDGVVSALFELDRDQIARIRGLGQSVERIRCVCDRAGRELHFYLHGRQVSRGVWAGVASADPDYLPTAAMIATWTVPKKPCDAFQFPSVNTRLVASVSPA
;
A
#
# COMPACT_ATOMS: atom_id res chain seq x y z
N MET A 1 -27.57 3.49 1.89
CA MET A 1 -26.26 3.13 1.34
C MET A 1 -25.47 2.54 2.50
N VAL A 2 -25.35 1.21 2.57
CA VAL A 2 -24.45 0.58 3.55
C VAL A 2 -23.04 0.95 3.10
N GLY A 3 -22.30 1.68 3.94
CA GLY A 3 -20.90 2.00 3.64
C GLY A 3 -20.13 0.71 3.43
N SER A 4 -19.37 0.59 2.34
CA SER A 4 -18.47 -0.55 2.18
C SER A 4 -17.41 -0.49 3.29
N GLU A 5 -17.09 -1.63 3.93
CA GLU A 5 -16.07 -1.67 4.99
C GLU A 5 -14.73 -1.06 4.55
N SER A 6 -14.40 -1.16 3.26
CA SER A 6 -13.20 -0.55 2.67
C SER A 6 -13.27 0.97 2.59
N ALA A 7 -14.42 1.54 2.23
CA ALA A 7 -14.60 3.00 2.27
C ALA A 7 -14.47 3.54 3.69
N ASP A 8 -15.06 2.85 4.67
CA ASP A 8 -14.96 3.22 6.08
C ASP A 8 -13.51 3.11 6.57
N TYR A 9 -12.80 2.03 6.23
CA TYR A 9 -11.39 1.89 6.55
C TYR A 9 -10.55 3.00 5.92
N PHE A 10 -10.72 3.29 4.63
CA PHE A 10 -9.97 4.35 3.95
C PHE A 10 -10.22 5.72 4.60
N MET A 11 -11.47 6.08 4.84
CA MET A 11 -11.81 7.36 5.47
C MET A 11 -11.31 7.45 6.90
N LEU A 12 -11.61 6.45 7.74
CA LEU A 12 -11.33 6.52 9.17
C LEU A 12 -9.85 6.29 9.50
N ARG A 13 -9.17 5.41 8.75
CA ARG A 13 -7.79 5.03 9.04
C ARG A 13 -6.76 5.81 8.23
N LEU A 14 -7.09 6.17 6.99
CA LEU A 14 -6.16 6.82 6.05
C LEU A 14 -6.51 8.28 5.78
N GLY A 15 -7.69 8.75 6.22
CA GLY A 15 -8.12 10.14 6.12
C GLY A 15 -8.51 10.58 4.70
N THR A 16 -8.73 9.63 3.79
CA THR A 16 -9.08 9.89 2.39
C THR A 16 -9.90 8.72 1.83
N PRO A 17 -10.91 8.96 0.99
CA PRO A 17 -11.66 7.88 0.34
C PRO A 17 -10.88 7.23 -0.80
N HIS A 18 -9.81 7.89 -1.25
CA HIS A 18 -9.00 7.51 -2.40
C HIS A 18 -7.50 7.52 -2.04
N PRO A 19 -7.04 6.60 -1.19
CA PRO A 19 -5.64 6.56 -0.77
C PRO A 19 -4.73 6.16 -1.93
N THR A 20 -3.49 6.64 -1.89
CA THR A 20 -2.46 6.24 -2.87
C THR A 20 -1.96 4.84 -2.56
N TRP A 21 -1.43 4.14 -3.56
CA TRP A 21 -0.76 2.86 -3.35
C TRP A 21 0.50 2.73 -4.18
N ALA A 22 1.42 1.89 -3.70
CA ALA A 22 2.63 1.51 -4.41
C ALA A 22 2.99 0.04 -4.15
N LEU A 23 3.55 -0.61 -5.16
CA LEU A 23 4.11 -1.96 -5.11
C LEU A 23 5.48 -1.97 -5.81
N THR A 24 6.44 -2.65 -5.21
CA THR A 24 7.76 -2.92 -5.77
C THR A 24 7.87 -4.39 -6.21
N ASP A 25 8.80 -4.69 -7.12
CA ASP A 25 9.02 -6.05 -7.64
C ASP A 25 9.67 -7.00 -6.63
N ASP A 26 10.32 -6.47 -5.60
CA ASP A 26 10.99 -7.21 -4.53
C ASP A 26 10.06 -7.62 -3.36
N SER A 27 8.79 -7.18 -3.37
CA SER A 27 7.85 -7.40 -2.27
C SER A 27 6.46 -7.81 -2.76
N ASN A 28 5.77 -8.61 -1.95
CA ASN A 28 4.34 -8.91 -2.14
C ASN A 28 3.44 -8.03 -1.23
N MET A 29 4.03 -7.04 -0.57
CA MET A 29 3.33 -6.09 0.27
C MET A 29 2.98 -4.85 -0.56
N ILE A 30 1.69 -4.52 -0.63
CA ILE A 30 1.25 -3.24 -1.17
C ILE A 30 1.29 -2.18 -0.06
N GLY A 31 1.96 -1.08 -0.33
CA GLY A 31 1.95 0.09 0.55
C GLY A 31 0.80 1.01 0.20
N ILE A 32 0.02 1.39 1.20
CA ILE A 32 -1.09 2.33 1.06
C ILE A 32 -0.77 3.62 1.80
N GLY A 33 -0.80 4.72 1.07
CA GLY A 33 -0.56 6.07 1.56
C GLY A 33 -1.83 6.71 2.13
N ASN A 34 -1.65 7.55 3.15
CA ASN A 34 -2.69 8.45 3.63
C ASN A 34 -2.89 9.64 2.67
N ARG A 35 -3.72 10.61 3.10
CA ARG A 35 -3.96 11.87 2.39
C ARG A 35 -2.68 12.62 1.99
N ASP A 36 -1.63 12.55 2.79
CA ASP A 36 -0.35 13.23 2.56
C ASP A 36 0.62 12.40 1.70
N GLY A 37 0.19 11.23 1.23
CA GLY A 37 1.01 10.30 0.45
C GLY A 37 2.05 9.53 1.30
N VAL A 38 1.95 9.61 2.63
CA VAL A 38 2.82 8.85 3.54
C VAL A 38 2.24 7.45 3.72
N VAL A 39 3.04 6.43 3.44
CA VAL A 39 2.66 5.02 3.65
C VAL A 39 2.21 4.83 5.10
N SER A 40 0.93 4.49 5.27
CA SER A 40 0.25 4.40 6.56
C SER A 40 -0.36 3.02 6.82
N ALA A 41 -0.42 2.17 5.78
CA ALA A 41 -0.76 0.77 5.92
C ALA A 41 0.04 -0.08 4.92
N LEU A 42 0.32 -1.32 5.31
CA LEU A 42 0.85 -2.36 4.42
C LEU A 42 -0.18 -3.48 4.38
N PHE A 43 -0.52 -3.96 3.18
CA PHE A 43 -1.36 -5.13 2.99
C PHE A 43 -0.60 -6.22 2.29
N GLU A 44 -0.74 -7.45 2.77
CA GLU A 44 -0.36 -8.62 2.00
C GLU A 44 -1.51 -8.94 1.06
N LEU A 45 -1.22 -9.03 -0.23
CA LEU A 45 -2.17 -9.51 -1.23
C LEU A 45 -1.80 -10.93 -1.64
N ASP A 46 -2.79 -11.70 -2.09
CA ASP A 46 -2.52 -13.02 -2.62
C ASP A 46 -1.64 -12.96 -3.89
N ARG A 47 -1.05 -14.10 -4.24
CA ARG A 47 -0.10 -14.19 -5.35
C ARG A 47 -0.73 -13.86 -6.70
N ASP A 48 -2.00 -14.16 -6.91
CA ASP A 48 -2.71 -13.92 -8.16
C ASP A 48 -3.03 -12.42 -8.31
N GLN A 49 -3.42 -11.76 -7.21
CA GLN A 49 -3.55 -10.31 -7.14
C GLN A 49 -2.21 -9.62 -7.44
N ILE A 50 -1.11 -10.05 -6.82
CA ILE A 50 0.22 -9.50 -7.08
C ILE A 50 0.66 -9.71 -8.52
N ALA A 51 0.44 -10.90 -9.09
CA ALA A 51 0.76 -11.20 -10.48
C ALA A 51 0.00 -10.27 -11.45
N ARG A 52 -1.29 -10.00 -11.18
CA ARG A 52 -2.08 -9.04 -11.97
C ARG A 52 -1.53 -7.62 -11.87
N ILE A 53 -1.15 -7.16 -10.68
CA ILE A 53 -0.55 -5.83 -10.51
C ILE A 53 0.78 -5.73 -11.26
N ARG A 54 1.63 -6.76 -11.17
CA ARG A 54 2.91 -6.81 -11.90
C ARG A 54 2.74 -6.93 -13.42
N GLY A 55 1.59 -7.43 -13.88
CA GLY A 55 1.22 -7.48 -15.29
C GLY A 55 0.79 -6.12 -15.88
N LEU A 56 0.57 -5.10 -15.05
CA LEU A 56 0.20 -3.77 -15.52
C LEU A 56 1.30 -3.13 -16.35
N GLY A 57 0.90 -2.58 -17.50
CA GLY A 57 1.76 -1.78 -18.38
C GLY A 57 1.79 -0.30 -18.01
N GLN A 58 2.08 0.54 -19.00
CA GLN A 58 2.11 2.01 -18.82
C GLN A 58 0.72 2.67 -18.89
N SER A 59 -0.30 1.93 -19.30
CA SER A 59 -1.69 2.39 -19.32
C SER A 59 -2.33 2.25 -17.95
N VAL A 60 -3.23 3.16 -17.60
CA VAL A 60 -4.00 3.06 -16.35
C VAL A 60 -5.05 1.97 -16.50
N GLU A 61 -5.01 1.00 -15.60
CA GLU A 61 -5.95 -0.11 -15.54
C GLU A 61 -6.53 -0.25 -14.13
N ARG A 62 -7.59 -1.05 -14.01
CA ARG A 62 -8.30 -1.30 -12.76
C ARG A 62 -8.20 -2.78 -12.39
N ILE A 63 -7.77 -3.07 -11.17
CA ILE A 63 -7.72 -4.41 -10.61
C ILE A 63 -8.64 -4.47 -9.39
N ARG A 64 -9.50 -5.48 -9.32
CA ARG A 64 -10.27 -5.78 -8.11
C ARG A 64 -9.38 -6.47 -7.09
N CYS A 65 -9.41 -5.99 -5.86
CA CYS A 65 -8.62 -6.50 -4.76
C CYS A 65 -9.48 -6.90 -3.55
N VAL A 66 -9.00 -7.93 -2.86
CA VAL A 66 -9.57 -8.44 -1.61
C VAL A 66 -8.41 -8.70 -0.65
N CYS A 67 -8.47 -8.17 0.56
CA CYS A 67 -7.50 -8.52 1.60
C CYS A 67 -8.16 -8.69 2.95
N ASP A 68 -7.63 -9.60 3.77
CA ASP A 68 -8.01 -9.66 5.19
C ASP A 68 -7.17 -8.67 5.99
N ARG A 69 -7.83 -7.86 6.81
CA ARG A 69 -7.16 -7.01 7.78
C ARG A 69 -7.87 -7.10 9.13
N ALA A 70 -7.17 -7.71 10.10
CA ALA A 70 -7.66 -7.87 11.47
C ALA A 70 -9.03 -8.60 11.52
N GLY A 71 -9.18 -9.64 10.68
CA GLY A 71 -10.41 -10.43 10.60
C GLY A 71 -11.57 -9.73 9.88
N ARG A 72 -11.27 -8.69 9.08
CA ARG A 72 -12.22 -8.00 8.22
C ARG A 72 -11.77 -8.11 6.78
N GLU A 73 -12.67 -8.55 5.92
CA GLU A 73 -12.41 -8.66 4.49
C GLU A 73 -12.68 -7.31 3.81
N LEU A 74 -11.63 -6.68 3.30
CA LEU A 74 -11.72 -5.42 2.57
C LEU A 74 -11.78 -5.69 1.07
N HIS A 75 -12.83 -5.22 0.42
CA HIS A 75 -12.99 -5.23 -1.04
C HIS A 75 -12.83 -3.83 -1.62
N PHE A 76 -11.86 -3.66 -2.51
CA PHE A 76 -11.59 -2.39 -3.17
C PHE A 76 -11.01 -2.59 -4.57
N TYR A 77 -10.79 -1.49 -5.28
CA TYR A 77 -10.24 -1.45 -6.61
C TYR A 77 -8.94 -0.66 -6.59
N LEU A 78 -7.89 -1.23 -7.19
CA LEU A 78 -6.64 -0.54 -7.46
C LEU A 78 -6.70 0.01 -8.88
N HIS A 79 -6.65 1.33 -9.00
CA HIS A 79 -6.48 2.01 -10.28
C HIS A 79 -5.03 2.45 -10.38
N GLY A 80 -4.28 1.96 -11.36
CA GLY A 80 -2.87 2.28 -11.45
C GLY A 80 -2.20 1.76 -12.70
N ARG A 81 -0.89 1.92 -12.74
CA ARG A 81 -0.02 1.51 -13.86
C ARG A 81 1.40 1.27 -13.37
N GLN A 82 2.24 0.74 -14.25
CA GLN A 82 3.68 0.79 -14.09
C GLN A 82 4.17 2.24 -14.24
N VAL A 83 4.90 2.73 -13.22
CA VAL A 83 5.47 4.09 -13.20
C VAL A 83 6.96 4.09 -13.50
N SER A 84 7.66 3.01 -13.17
CA SER A 84 9.03 2.72 -13.60
C SER A 84 9.26 1.22 -13.63
N ARG A 85 10.42 0.79 -14.14
CA ARG A 85 10.83 -0.62 -14.07
C ARG A 85 10.78 -1.09 -12.60
N GLY A 86 10.04 -2.16 -12.35
CA GLY A 86 9.89 -2.76 -11.02
C GLY A 86 9.00 -1.98 -10.04
N VAL A 87 8.30 -0.93 -10.48
CA VAL A 87 7.44 -0.11 -9.61
C VAL A 87 6.09 0.17 -10.24
N TRP A 88 5.05 -0.14 -9.47
CA TRP A 88 3.66 0.13 -9.80
C TRP A 88 3.06 1.05 -8.76
N ALA A 89 2.23 1.99 -9.20
CA ALA A 89 1.59 2.93 -8.30
C ALA A 89 0.23 3.36 -8.84
N GLY A 90 -0.58 3.89 -7.94
CA GLY A 90 -1.91 4.33 -8.27
C GLY A 90 -2.71 4.86 -7.09
N VAL A 91 -4.02 4.79 -7.23
CA VAL A 91 -5.02 5.14 -6.22
C VAL A 91 -5.96 3.97 -6.00
N ALA A 92 -6.31 3.71 -4.74
CA ALA A 92 -7.31 2.72 -4.38
C ALA A 92 -8.67 3.39 -4.18
N SER A 93 -9.75 2.67 -4.45
CA SER A 93 -11.12 3.15 -4.22
C SER A 93 -12.02 1.97 -3.86
N ALA A 94 -12.98 2.18 -2.97
CA ALA A 94 -14.04 1.20 -2.73
C ALA A 94 -15.15 1.27 -3.79
N ASP A 95 -15.22 2.37 -4.54
CA ASP A 95 -16.18 2.59 -5.61
C ASP A 95 -15.67 1.97 -6.94
N PRO A 96 -16.40 1.00 -7.53
CA PRO A 96 -16.02 0.38 -8.81
C PRO A 96 -16.01 1.35 -9.99
N ASP A 97 -16.82 2.40 -9.93
CA ASP A 97 -17.02 3.37 -11.01
C ASP A 97 -16.10 4.59 -10.86
N TYR A 98 -15.23 4.57 -9.86
CA TYR A 98 -14.24 5.61 -9.64
C TYR A 98 -13.28 5.73 -10.84
N LEU A 99 -13.09 6.96 -11.30
CA LEU A 99 -12.14 7.28 -12.36
C LEU A 99 -11.11 8.30 -11.83
N PRO A 100 -9.82 7.93 -11.74
CA PRO A 100 -8.77 8.86 -11.36
C PRO A 100 -8.69 10.01 -12.37
N THR A 101 -8.60 11.25 -11.87
CA THR A 101 -8.43 12.42 -12.73
C THR A 101 -7.02 12.46 -13.31
N ALA A 102 -6.84 13.13 -14.46
CA ALA A 102 -5.52 13.32 -15.08
C ALA A 102 -4.51 13.97 -14.12
N ALA A 103 -4.96 14.92 -13.30
CA ALA A 103 -4.14 15.57 -12.28
C ALA A 103 -3.64 14.57 -11.21
N MET A 104 -4.50 13.64 -10.78
CA MET A 104 -4.11 12.58 -9.83
C MET A 104 -3.15 11.58 -10.48
N ILE A 105 -3.39 11.19 -11.73
CA ILE A 105 -2.50 10.27 -12.45
C ILE A 105 -1.09 10.85 -12.61
N ALA A 106 -0.99 12.17 -12.78
CA ALA A 106 0.29 12.87 -12.89
C ALA A 106 1.13 12.85 -11.60
N THR A 107 0.54 12.57 -10.43
CA THR A 107 1.28 12.49 -9.16
C THR A 107 1.89 11.10 -8.91
N TRP A 108 1.47 10.08 -9.67
CA TRP A 108 1.98 8.71 -9.52
C TRP A 108 3.43 8.64 -9.98
N THR A 109 4.31 8.62 -8.99
CA THR A 109 5.75 8.66 -9.18
C THR A 109 6.41 7.54 -8.39
N VAL A 110 7.67 7.27 -8.71
CA VAL A 110 8.48 6.33 -7.95
C VAL A 110 8.55 6.81 -6.49
N PRO A 111 8.28 5.96 -5.49
CA PRO A 111 8.49 6.31 -4.09
C PRO A 111 9.90 6.86 -3.91
N LYS A 112 10.03 8.11 -3.42
CA LYS A 112 11.34 8.78 -3.26
C LYS A 112 12.26 8.07 -2.27
N LYS A 113 11.74 7.14 -1.48
CA LYS A 113 12.51 6.24 -0.64
C LYS A 113 11.97 4.82 -0.81
N PRO A 114 12.84 3.80 -0.98
CA PRO A 114 12.43 2.43 -0.73
C PRO A 114 11.87 2.36 0.69
N CYS A 115 10.92 1.45 0.92
CA CYS A 115 10.26 1.33 2.21
C CYS A 115 11.30 0.91 3.27
N ASP A 116 11.97 1.86 3.92
CA ASP A 116 12.83 1.68 5.10
C ASP A 116 12.03 1.23 6.34
N ALA A 117 10.82 0.67 6.15
CA ALA A 117 9.95 0.17 7.20
C ALA A 117 10.54 -1.03 7.97
N PHE A 118 11.74 -1.49 7.60
CA PHE A 118 12.53 -2.51 8.31
C PHE A 118 13.79 -1.99 9.01
N GLN A 119 14.00 -0.67 9.13
CA GLN A 119 14.95 -0.18 10.13
C GLN A 119 14.34 -0.36 11.52
N PHE A 120 14.46 -1.57 12.06
CA PHE A 120 14.48 -1.73 13.51
C PHE A 120 15.56 -0.78 14.02
N PRO A 121 15.29 0.09 15.01
CA PRO A 121 16.39 0.72 15.71
C PRO A 121 17.25 -0.43 16.19
N SER A 122 18.48 -0.51 15.69
CA SER A 122 19.47 -1.43 16.21
C SER A 122 19.51 -1.17 17.70
N VAL A 123 18.86 -2.02 18.49
CA VAL A 123 18.97 -2.01 19.93
C VAL A 123 20.44 -2.27 20.14
N ASN A 124 21.16 -1.21 20.50
CA ASN A 124 22.51 -1.29 20.95
C ASN A 124 22.41 -1.93 22.34
N THR A 125 22.17 -3.25 22.38
CA THR A 125 22.31 -4.05 23.58
C THR A 125 23.79 -3.99 23.93
N ARG A 126 24.18 -2.93 24.65
CA ARG A 126 25.26 -3.04 25.61
C ARG A 126 24.83 -4.12 26.57
N LEU A 127 25.25 -5.35 26.27
CA LEU A 127 25.30 -6.45 27.20
C LEU A 127 26.19 -5.96 28.35
N VAL A 128 25.59 -5.37 29.38
CA VAL A 128 26.24 -5.20 30.66
C VAL A 128 26.28 -6.61 31.23
N ALA A 129 27.41 -7.28 31.03
CA ALA A 129 27.72 -8.51 31.73
C ALA A 129 27.74 -8.20 33.23
N SER A 130 26.69 -8.59 33.94
CA SER A 130 26.69 -8.62 35.40
C SER A 130 27.71 -9.66 35.84
N VAL A 131 28.84 -9.20 36.36
CA VAL A 131 29.80 -10.07 37.08
C VAL A 131 29.22 -10.33 38.46
N SER A 132 28.90 -11.59 38.76
CA SER A 132 28.56 -12.04 40.11
C SER A 132 29.79 -11.92 41.01
N PRO A 133 29.69 -11.34 42.23
CA PRO A 133 30.76 -11.43 43.20
C PRO A 133 30.80 -12.84 43.81
N ALA A 134 32.02 -13.33 44.01
CA ALA A 134 32.35 -14.54 44.77
C ALA A 134 32.29 -14.26 46.27
#